data_AF-A0A523VZ27-F1
#
_entry.id   AF-A0A523VZ27-F1
#
_cell.length_a   1.000
_cell.length_b   1.000
_cell.length_c   1.000
_cell.angle_alpha   90.00
_cell.angle_beta   90.00
_cell.angle_gamma   90.00
#
_symmetry.space_group_name_H-M   'P 1'
#
loop_
_entity.id
_entity.type
_entity.pdbx_description
1 polymer ?
#
loop_
_entity_poly.entity_id
_entity_poly.type
_entity_poly.pdbx_seq_one_letter_code
_entity_poly.pdbx_strand_id
1 'polypeptide(L)'
;MRCFNKLEDLKTSAEITWCPGCGNFGIFTAIRNAIPLLEQKGIKRENFVMTAGIGCHAKIFDYLNLSGIYGLHGRNCSNSEGIKIANPDLKVINFSGDANGLAEGLAHTMFAA
;
A
#
# COMPACT_ATOMS: atom_id res chain seq x y z
N MET A 1 -17.35 -11.70 -26.96
CA MET A 1 -17.39 -12.57 -25.76
C MET A 1 -15.96 -12.74 -25.25
N ARG A 2 -15.46 -11.82 -24.43
CA ARG A 2 -14.19 -12.03 -23.69
C ARG A 2 -14.59 -12.60 -22.34
N CYS A 3 -14.32 -13.89 -22.13
CA CYS A 3 -14.47 -14.51 -20.82
C CYS A 3 -13.62 -13.73 -19.80
N PHE A 4 -14.29 -13.15 -18.81
CA PHE A 4 -13.68 -12.48 -17.66
C PHE A 4 -12.90 -13.52 -16.84
N ASN A 5 -11.61 -13.65 -17.09
CA ASN A 5 -10.74 -14.52 -16.29
C ASN A 5 -9.36 -13.87 -16.12
N LYS A 6 -9.26 -13.05 -15.07
CA LYS A 6 -8.20 -13.06 -14.05
C LYS A 6 -8.34 -11.77 -13.24
N LEU A 7 -8.80 -11.90 -11.99
CA LEU A 7 -8.18 -11.12 -10.93
C LEU A 7 -6.68 -11.43 -11.05
N GLU A 8 -5.92 -10.58 -11.74
CA GLU A 8 -4.47 -10.72 -11.72
C GLU A 8 -4.06 -10.69 -10.26
N ASP A 9 -3.41 -11.76 -9.84
CA ASP A 9 -3.17 -11.96 -8.43
C ASP A 9 -2.16 -10.91 -7.98
N LEU A 10 -2.67 -9.90 -7.27
CA LEU A 10 -1.86 -8.90 -6.57
C LEU A 10 -1.06 -9.51 -5.42
N LYS A 11 -1.06 -10.83 -5.24
CA LYS A 11 -0.15 -11.53 -4.33
C LYS A 11 1.22 -11.72 -4.94
N THR A 12 2.23 -11.59 -4.12
CA THR A 12 3.58 -12.08 -4.40
C THR A 12 3.71 -13.55 -3.97
N SER A 13 4.88 -14.15 -4.21
CA SER A 13 5.24 -15.48 -3.70
C SER A 13 5.65 -15.49 -2.21
N ALA A 14 5.70 -14.33 -1.54
CA ALA A 14 6.15 -14.24 -0.17
C ALA A 14 5.14 -14.89 0.80
N GLU A 15 5.65 -15.66 1.75
CA GLU A 15 4.84 -16.26 2.81
C GLU A 15 4.32 -15.19 3.76
N ILE A 16 3.01 -15.23 4.05
CA ILE A 16 2.38 -14.28 4.98
C ILE A 16 2.66 -14.72 6.41
N THR A 17 3.36 -13.87 7.16
CA THR A 17 3.81 -14.16 8.54
C THR A 17 2.96 -13.46 9.60
N TRP A 18 1.78 -12.96 9.24
CA TRP A 18 0.83 -12.41 10.22
C TRP A 18 0.20 -13.53 11.04
N CYS A 19 -0.08 -13.23 12.31
CA CYS A 19 -0.74 -14.18 13.20
C CYS A 19 -2.11 -14.62 12.65
N PRO A 20 -2.53 -15.89 12.87
CA PRO A 20 -3.88 -16.32 12.53
C PRO A 20 -4.94 -15.41 13.16
N GLY A 21 -5.89 -14.93 12.36
CA GLY A 21 -6.92 -13.98 12.81
C GLY A 21 -6.50 -12.50 12.81
N CYS A 22 -5.28 -12.16 12.38
CA CYS A 22 -4.85 -10.76 12.28
C CYS A 22 -5.71 -9.94 11.30
N GLY A 23 -6.14 -8.74 11.70
CA GLY A 23 -6.93 -7.83 10.86
C GLY A 23 -6.24 -7.38 9.56
N ASN A 24 -4.90 -7.48 9.48
CA ASN A 24 -4.15 -7.16 8.26
C ASN A 24 -4.56 -8.03 7.06
N PHE A 25 -5.04 -9.26 7.29
CA PHE A 25 -5.61 -10.09 6.22
C PHE A 25 -6.84 -9.44 5.57
N GLY A 26 -7.67 -8.77 6.38
CA GLY A 26 -8.83 -8.03 5.90
C GLY A 26 -8.42 -6.83 5.05
N ILE A 27 -7.46 -6.03 5.54
CA ILE A 27 -6.91 -4.87 4.81
C ILE A 27 -6.27 -5.32 3.49
N PHE A 28 -5.48 -6.40 3.52
CA PHE A 28 -4.85 -6.98 2.33
C PHE A 28 -5.88 -7.47 1.31
N THR A 29 -6.96 -8.10 1.76
CA THR A 29 -8.06 -8.51 0.88
C THR A 29 -8.78 -7.30 0.29
N ALA A 30 -9.04 -6.28 1.10
CA ALA A 30 -9.71 -5.06 0.67
C ALA A 30 -8.93 -4.33 -0.43
N ILE A 31 -7.61 -4.14 -0.26
CA ILE A 31 -6.82 -3.45 -1.28
C ILE A 31 -6.71 -4.26 -2.58
N ARG A 32 -6.58 -5.59 -2.48
CA ARG A 32 -6.56 -6.49 -3.64
C ARG A 32 -7.86 -6.48 -4.43
N ASN A 33 -8.98 -6.15 -3.78
CA ASN A 33 -10.25 -5.94 -4.46
C ASN A 33 -10.40 -4.51 -4.99
N ALA A 34 -9.87 -3.50 -4.29
CA ALA A 34 -10.00 -2.09 -4.66
C ALA A 34 -9.21 -1.74 -5.93
N ILE A 35 -7.99 -2.25 -6.09
CA ILE A 35 -7.12 -1.88 -7.22
C ILE A 35 -7.74 -2.30 -8.57
N PRO A 36 -8.20 -3.55 -8.78
CA PRO A 36 -8.87 -3.93 -10.02
C PRO A 36 -10.09 -3.08 -10.36
N LEU A 37 -10.83 -2.60 -9.35
CA LEU A 37 -11.96 -1.70 -9.56
C LEU A 37 -11.51 -0.31 -10.03
N LEU A 38 -10.38 0.19 -9.53
CA LEU A 38 -9.81 1.45 -9.99
C LEU A 38 -9.20 1.33 -11.39
N GLU A 39 -8.65 0.16 -11.74
CA GLU A 39 -8.20 -0.14 -13.10
C GLU A 39 -9.33 -0.13 -14.10
N GLN A 40 -10.48 -0.69 -13.75
CA GLN A 40 -11.69 -0.62 -14.58
C GLN A 40 -12.17 0.83 -14.79
N LYS A 41 -11.85 1.73 -13.87
CA LYS A 41 -12.13 3.18 -13.99
C LYS A 41 -11.04 3.95 -14.75
N GLY A 42 -10.05 3.26 -15.31
CA GLY A 42 -9.01 3.83 -16.17
C GLY A 42 -7.69 4.18 -15.48
N ILE A 43 -7.51 3.87 -14.19
CA ILE A 43 -6.22 4.05 -13.53
C ILE A 43 -5.31 2.88 -13.86
N LYS A 44 -4.23 3.11 -14.60
CA LYS A 44 -3.30 2.03 -14.97
C LYS A 44 -2.54 1.48 -13.75
N ARG A 45 -2.20 0.18 -13.77
CA ARG A 45 -1.50 -0.51 -12.67
C ARG A 45 -0.21 0.20 -12.28
N GLU A 46 0.57 0.60 -13.28
CA GLU A 46 1.86 1.27 -13.13
C GLU A 46 1.78 2.64 -12.46
N ASN A 47 0.57 3.23 -12.36
CA ASN A 47 0.35 4.50 -11.68
C ASN A 47 0.09 4.33 -10.18
N PHE A 48 -0.06 3.11 -9.67
CA PHE A 48 -0.14 2.87 -8.24
C PHE A 48 1.26 2.72 -7.65
N VAL A 49 1.53 3.46 -6.58
CA VAL A 49 2.74 3.32 -5.79
C VAL A 49 2.37 3.18 -4.33
N MET A 50 2.96 2.20 -3.65
CA MET A 50 2.76 2.02 -2.21
C MET A 50 3.94 2.52 -1.39
N THR A 51 3.65 3.02 -0.20
CA THR A 51 4.66 3.31 0.83
C THR A 51 4.30 2.57 2.10
N ALA A 52 5.30 2.03 2.79
CA ALA A 52 5.12 1.37 4.07
C ALA A 52 6.18 1.84 5.07
N GLY A 53 5.80 1.95 6.34
CA GLY A 53 6.71 2.22 7.45
C GLY A 53 7.33 0.92 7.98
N ILE A 54 7.53 0.77 9.29
CA ILE A 54 8.05 -0.47 9.91
C ILE A 54 7.01 -1.03 10.88
N GLY A 55 6.81 -2.35 10.85
CA GLY A 55 5.93 -3.10 11.76
C GLY A 55 5.15 -4.21 11.07
N CYS A 56 4.25 -4.87 11.80
CA CYS A 56 3.43 -5.96 11.22
C CYS A 56 2.64 -5.48 10.00
N HIS A 57 2.02 -4.30 10.06
CA HIS A 57 1.29 -3.71 8.92
C HIS A 57 2.17 -3.57 7.67
N ALA A 58 3.46 -3.24 7.83
CA ALA A 58 4.36 -2.91 6.74
C ALA A 58 4.73 -4.12 5.89
N LYS A 59 4.59 -5.34 6.43
CA LYS A 59 4.77 -6.59 5.69
C LYS A 59 3.82 -6.71 4.50
N ILE A 60 2.75 -5.91 4.42
CA ILE A 60 1.91 -5.83 3.22
C ILE A 60 2.72 -5.46 1.97
N PHE A 61 3.82 -4.73 2.14
CA PHE A 61 4.77 -4.40 1.08
C PHE A 61 5.36 -5.66 0.42
N ASP A 62 5.60 -6.71 1.22
CA ASP A 62 6.14 -7.97 0.71
C ASP A 62 5.06 -8.78 0.00
N TYR A 63 3.78 -8.58 0.33
CA TYR A 63 2.67 -9.43 -0.10
C TYR A 63 1.89 -8.85 -1.28
N LEU A 64 1.93 -7.52 -1.46
CA LEU A 64 1.18 -6.82 -2.49
C LEU A 64 2.08 -6.51 -3.69
N ASN A 65 1.74 -7.06 -4.85
CA ASN A 65 2.50 -6.88 -6.09
C ASN A 65 2.26 -5.49 -6.72
N LEU A 66 2.81 -4.46 -6.09
CA LEU A 66 2.86 -3.08 -6.57
C LEU A 66 4.28 -2.53 -6.42
N SER A 67 4.60 -1.51 -7.21
CA SER A 67 5.84 -0.75 -7.00
C SER A 67 5.71 0.16 -5.78
N GLY A 68 6.82 0.43 -5.10
CA GLY A 68 6.77 1.26 -3.91
C GLY A 68 8.09 1.41 -3.17
N ILE A 69 8.03 2.08 -2.02
CA ILE A 69 9.16 2.24 -1.10
C ILE A 69 8.80 1.65 0.27
N TYR A 70 9.55 0.64 0.69
CA TYR A 70 9.61 0.21 2.09
C TYR A 70 10.53 1.15 2.84
N GLY A 71 9.94 2.09 3.58
CA GLY A 71 10.65 3.16 4.25
C GLY A 71 11.15 2.81 5.65
N LEU A 72 11.65 3.84 6.33
CA LEU A 72 12.00 3.77 7.75
C LEU A 72 10.76 3.92 8.63
N HIS A 73 10.91 3.54 9.90
CA HIS A 73 9.83 3.64 10.88
C HIS A 73 9.33 5.09 10.96
N GLY A 74 8.02 5.28 10.80
CA GLY A 74 7.36 6.59 10.79
C GLY A 74 7.72 7.55 9.66
N ARG A 75 8.46 7.14 8.61
CA ARG A 75 8.85 8.02 7.48
C ARG A 75 8.07 7.76 6.19
N ASN A 76 7.10 6.86 6.22
CA ASN A 76 6.27 6.49 5.07
C ASN A 76 5.43 7.67 4.54
N CYS A 77 4.89 8.55 5.40
CA CYS A 77 4.22 9.78 4.96
C CYS A 77 5.17 10.72 4.22
N SER A 78 6.40 10.90 4.71
CA SER A 78 7.42 11.74 4.04
C SER A 78 7.78 11.18 2.66
N ASN A 79 7.92 9.86 2.55
CA ASN A 79 8.11 9.20 1.27
C ASN A 79 6.91 9.42 0.33
N SER A 80 5.68 9.32 0.85
CA SER A 80 4.48 9.57 0.05
C SER A 80 4.46 10.98 -0.53
N GLU A 81 4.79 11.98 0.29
CA GLU A 81 4.87 13.39 -0.10
C GLU A 81 5.90 13.60 -1.21
N GLY A 82 7.12 13.09 -1.03
CA GLY A 82 8.19 13.21 -2.03
C GLY A 82 7.82 12.58 -3.37
N ILE A 83 7.19 11.39 -3.35
CA ILE A 83 6.69 10.72 -4.55
C ILE A 83 5.64 11.58 -5.26
N LYS A 84 4.72 12.16 -4.49
CA LYS A 84 3.62 12.95 -5.04
C LYS A 84 4.07 14.28 -5.64
N ILE A 85 5.07 14.91 -5.01
CA ILE A 85 5.72 16.12 -5.53
C ILE A 85 6.46 15.80 -6.83
N ALA A 86 7.22 14.70 -6.86
CA ALA A 86 8.01 14.31 -8.02
C ALA A 86 7.16 13.87 -9.22
N ASN A 87 6.05 13.17 -8.98
CA ASN A 87 5.11 12.77 -10.02
C ASN A 87 3.65 12.88 -9.52
N PRO A 88 2.97 13.99 -9.81
CA PRO A 88 1.58 14.24 -9.41
C PRO A 88 0.55 13.29 -10.03
N ASP A 89 0.89 12.54 -11.08
CA ASP A 89 -0.05 11.61 -11.72
C ASP A 89 -0.18 10.28 -10.96
N LEU A 90 0.84 9.93 -10.16
CA LEU A 90 0.85 8.70 -9.37
C LEU A 90 -0.23 8.71 -8.28
N LYS A 91 -0.81 7.53 -8.03
CA LYS A 91 -1.73 7.22 -6.95
C LYS A 91 -0.94 6.57 -5.83
N VAL A 92 -0.57 7.38 -4.84
CA VAL A 92 0.21 6.94 -3.69
C VAL A 92 -0.72 6.33 -2.64
N ILE A 93 -0.39 5.12 -2.19
CA ILE A 93 -1.12 4.38 -1.16
C ILE A 93 -0.20 4.18 0.03
N ASN A 94 -0.48 4.87 1.12
CA ASN A 94 0.35 4.81 2.32
C ASN A 94 -0.19 3.78 3.32
N PHE A 95 0.54 2.70 3.55
CA PHE A 95 0.25 1.73 4.60
C PHE A 95 0.99 2.13 5.87
N SER A 96 0.22 2.55 6.88
CA SER A 96 0.75 2.94 8.18
C SER A 96 0.06 2.19 9.30
N GLY A 97 0.84 1.68 10.24
CA GLY A 97 0.37 1.29 11.55
C GLY A 97 0.06 2.50 12.40
N ASP A 98 -0.62 2.26 13.51
CA ASP A 98 -0.96 3.23 14.55
C ASP A 98 0.29 3.94 15.11
N ALA A 99 1.21 3.22 15.74
CA ALA A 99 2.42 3.82 16.32
C ALA A 99 3.36 4.38 15.23
N ASN A 100 3.37 3.75 14.05
CA ASN A 100 4.16 4.22 12.93
C ASN A 100 3.70 5.61 12.46
N GLY A 101 2.39 5.83 12.31
CA GLY A 101 1.85 7.09 11.78
C GLY A 101 1.49 8.12 12.84
N LEU A 102 1.07 7.68 14.02
CA LEU A 102 0.50 8.53 15.08
C LEU A 102 1.40 8.66 16.31
N ALA A 103 2.50 7.91 16.40
CA ALA A 103 3.55 8.15 17.39
C ALA A 103 4.80 8.70 16.70
N GLU A 104 5.72 7.85 16.22
CA GLU A 104 7.00 8.32 15.66
C GLU A 104 6.80 9.20 14.42
N GLY A 105 5.85 8.83 13.55
CA GLY A 105 5.54 9.58 12.34
C GLY A 105 4.53 10.72 12.51
N LEU A 106 4.12 11.06 13.74
CA LEU A 106 2.99 11.98 13.98
C LEU A 106 3.13 13.31 13.25
N ALA A 107 4.30 13.94 13.33
CA ALA A 107 4.54 15.22 12.66
C ALA A 107 4.35 15.09 11.13
N HIS A 108 4.90 14.04 10.52
CA HIS A 108 4.75 13.81 9.09
C HIS A 108 3.29 13.55 8.68
N THR A 109 2.53 12.84 9.51
CA THR A 109 1.08 12.63 9.28
C THR A 109 0.31 13.95 9.37
N MET A 110 0.62 14.81 10.34
CA MET A 110 -0.05 16.12 10.50
C MET A 110 0.20 17.06 9.32
N PHE A 111 1.44 17.14 8.82
CA PHE A 111 1.77 18.02 7.69
C PHE A 111 1.30 17.48 6.34
N ALA A 112 1.01 16.18 6.23
CA ALA A 112 0.52 15.56 5.00
C ALA A 112 -1.01 15.66 4.83
N ALA A 113 -1.76 15.98 5.88
CA ALA A 113 -3.23 16.07 5.88
C ALA A 113 -3.71 17.46 5.44
#